data_AF-A0A9P3GSK5-F1
#
_entry.id   AF-A0A9P3GSK5-F1
#
_cell.length_a   1.000
_cell.length_b   1.000
_cell.length_c   1.000
_cell.angle_alpha   90.00
_cell.angle_beta   90.00
_cell.angle_gamma   90.00
#
_symmetry.space_group_name_H-M   'P 1'
#
loop_
_entity.id
_entity.type
_entity.pdbx_description
1 polymer ?
#
loop_
_entity_poly.entity_id
_entity_poly.type
_entity_poly.pdbx_seq_one_letter_code
_entity_poly.pdbx_strand_id
1 'polypeptide(L)'
;MANVTRVDDRDARVVYTGKFREEGKPPFEFNGTTHGTQRNGSTISFSFNGTNVAWFGTFGGGNPPMGPPSVVDFVVDGDPTTASTLTAQQPLHAMYSQTFYTSPPLSTGTHNIVVTVLDAQNDALWFDYLQFTPEQDRDDQHPSRSSSTSSTPSQSIVPTSSQATLTQVPTPSISPAPSHQSLSLGIILLAAITSSATLLLLVAVFVFWRRRQSLRRRRDEYARARILARRHGPAGVHNMQELAAAAGVLEQGPGKEAEKETDTVEHGQAL
;
A
#
# COMPACT_ATOMS: atom_id res chain seq x y z
N MET A 1 -1.08 25.93 -25.07
CA MET A 1 -1.19 25.04 -23.89
C MET A 1 -0.26 23.87 -24.15
N ALA A 2 0.53 23.43 -23.16
CA ALA A 2 1.33 22.23 -23.33
C ALA A 2 0.39 21.04 -23.58
N ASN A 3 0.73 20.17 -24.53
CA ASN A 3 -0.02 18.94 -24.74
C ASN A 3 0.23 18.03 -23.53
N VAL A 4 -0.81 17.47 -22.91
CA VAL A 4 -0.67 16.56 -21.76
C VAL A 4 -1.22 15.21 -22.17
N THR A 5 -0.40 14.17 -22.02
CA THR A 5 -0.82 12.79 -22.22
C THR A 5 -1.24 12.22 -20.89
N ARG A 6 -2.46 11.69 -20.80
CA ARG A 6 -2.94 10.93 -19.64
C ARG A 6 -2.82 9.43 -19.93
N VAL A 7 -2.35 8.68 -18.94
CA VAL A 7 -2.14 7.22 -19.02
C VAL A 7 -2.88 6.56 -17.87
N ASP A 8 -3.76 5.64 -18.22
CA ASP A 8 -4.58 4.85 -17.32
C ASP A 8 -3.74 3.89 -16.46
N ASP A 9 -4.22 3.54 -15.27
CA ASP A 9 -3.58 2.51 -14.44
C ASP A 9 -3.52 1.14 -15.14
N ARG A 10 -4.45 0.84 -16.05
CA ARG A 10 -4.44 -0.42 -16.82
C ARG A 10 -3.64 -0.36 -18.13
N ASP A 11 -2.93 0.74 -18.40
CA ASP A 11 -2.07 0.81 -19.59
C ASP A 11 -0.93 -0.22 -19.49
N ALA A 12 -0.71 -0.99 -20.55
CA ALA A 12 0.27 -2.08 -20.57
C ALA A 12 1.73 -1.63 -20.35
N ARG A 13 2.00 -0.33 -20.45
CA ARG A 13 3.31 0.27 -20.14
C ARG A 13 3.52 0.50 -18.64
N VAL A 14 2.47 0.44 -17.83
CA VAL A 14 2.57 0.50 -16.37
C VAL A 14 2.99 -0.87 -15.85
N VAL A 15 4.10 -0.93 -15.15
CA VAL A 15 4.65 -2.17 -14.60
C VAL A 15 4.42 -2.22 -13.10
N TYR A 16 3.75 -3.26 -12.64
CA TYR A 16 3.47 -3.52 -11.23
C TYR A 16 4.36 -4.66 -10.72
N THR A 17 5.07 -4.44 -9.61
CA THR A 17 5.79 -5.49 -8.89
C THR A 17 5.26 -5.61 -7.47
N GLY A 18 4.77 -6.79 -7.10
CA GLY A 18 4.16 -7.04 -5.79
C GLY A 18 2.74 -7.57 -5.91
N LYS A 19 1.93 -7.37 -4.86
CA LYS A 19 0.52 -7.78 -4.86
C LYS A 19 -0.36 -6.56 -4.96
N PHE A 20 -1.04 -6.42 -6.09
CA PHE A 20 -2.03 -5.39 -6.34
C PHE A 20 -3.41 -6.01 -6.45
N ARG A 21 -4.43 -5.22 -6.14
CA ARG A 21 -5.83 -5.53 -6.43
C ARG A 21 -6.36 -4.49 -7.39
N GLU A 22 -7.17 -4.94 -8.33
CA GLU A 22 -7.88 -4.07 -9.25
C GLU A 22 -9.25 -3.74 -8.69
N GLU A 23 -9.58 -2.46 -8.67
CA GLU A 23 -10.92 -1.95 -8.38
C GLU A 23 -11.29 -0.89 -9.42
N GLY A 24 -12.22 -0.02 -9.08
CA GLY A 24 -12.74 0.95 -10.02
C GLY A 24 -14.17 1.38 -9.69
N LYS A 25 -14.44 2.67 -9.74
CA LYS A 25 -15.74 3.29 -9.48
C LYS A 25 -16.03 4.36 -10.51
N PRO A 26 -16.66 4.00 -11.64
CA PRO A 26 -17.21 4.98 -12.56
C PRO A 26 -18.23 5.91 -11.87
N PRO A 27 -18.31 7.20 -12.24
CA PRO A 27 -17.43 7.92 -13.17
C PRO A 27 -16.25 8.61 -12.47
N PHE A 28 -15.94 8.24 -11.23
CA PHE A 28 -15.04 9.01 -10.37
C PHE A 28 -13.56 8.78 -10.64
N GLU A 29 -13.19 7.55 -11.03
CA GLU A 29 -11.85 7.19 -11.47
C GLU A 29 -11.74 7.25 -12.99
N PHE A 30 -10.54 7.53 -13.49
CA PHE A 30 -10.27 7.57 -14.92
C PHE A 30 -10.53 6.19 -15.52
N ASN A 31 -11.31 6.16 -16.61
CA ASN A 31 -11.89 4.95 -17.18
C ASN A 31 -12.63 4.02 -16.19
N GLY A 32 -12.90 4.49 -14.97
CA GLY A 32 -13.49 3.72 -13.90
C GLY A 32 -12.60 2.61 -13.36
N THR A 33 -11.28 2.81 -13.33
CA THR A 33 -10.30 1.79 -12.94
C THR A 33 -9.32 2.30 -11.90
N THR A 34 -8.85 1.43 -11.01
CA THR A 34 -7.75 1.74 -10.09
C THR A 34 -6.99 0.47 -9.67
N HIS A 35 -5.70 0.62 -9.37
CA HIS A 35 -4.86 -0.42 -8.77
C HIS A 35 -4.46 -0.06 -7.35
N GLY A 36 -4.81 -0.94 -6.41
CA GLY A 36 -4.58 -0.77 -4.98
C GLY A 36 -3.53 -1.71 -4.41
N THR A 37 -2.74 -1.25 -3.44
CA THR A 37 -1.95 -2.16 -2.59
C THR A 37 -1.74 -1.67 -1.16
N GLN A 38 -1.63 -2.64 -0.24
CA GLN A 38 -1.29 -2.47 1.19
C GLN A 38 -0.10 -3.35 1.55
N ARG A 39 0.87 -3.49 0.64
CA ARG A 39 2.04 -4.37 0.83
C ARG A 39 3.32 -3.56 0.66
N ASN A 40 4.09 -3.44 1.75
CA ASN A 40 5.41 -2.81 1.73
C ASN A 40 6.29 -3.43 0.64
N GLY A 41 7.08 -2.59 -0.02
CA GLY A 41 7.97 -2.98 -1.11
C GLY A 41 7.27 -3.25 -2.44
N SER A 42 5.94 -3.12 -2.52
CA SER A 42 5.27 -3.13 -3.83
C SER A 42 5.62 -1.86 -4.58
N THR A 43 5.89 -1.99 -5.88
CA THR A 43 6.27 -0.89 -6.75
C THR A 43 5.38 -0.78 -7.97
N ILE A 44 5.24 0.45 -8.45
CA ILE A 44 4.66 0.79 -9.75
C ILE A 44 5.71 1.58 -10.51
N SER A 45 6.01 1.23 -11.75
CA SER A 45 6.96 1.98 -12.57
C SER A 45 6.41 2.29 -13.95
N PHE A 46 6.77 3.46 -14.47
CA PHE A 46 6.38 3.91 -15.79
C PHE A 46 7.50 4.73 -16.44
N SER A 47 7.84 4.37 -17.67
CA SER A 47 8.80 5.12 -18.49
C SER A 47 8.07 6.01 -19.49
N PHE A 48 8.53 7.25 -19.63
CA PHE A 48 7.93 8.26 -20.50
C PHE A 48 9.01 9.08 -21.20
N ASN A 49 8.71 9.58 -22.42
CA ASN A 49 9.54 10.61 -23.06
C ASN A 49 8.85 11.97 -22.88
N GLY A 50 9.44 12.87 -22.11
CA GLY A 50 8.79 14.12 -21.74
C GLY A 50 9.61 15.05 -20.87
N THR A 51 8.96 16.05 -20.30
CA THR A 51 9.59 17.11 -19.47
C THR A 51 8.94 17.28 -18.09
N ASN A 52 7.86 16.54 -17.82
CA ASN A 52 7.17 16.57 -16.52
C ASN A 52 6.26 15.35 -16.39
N VAL A 53 6.10 14.84 -15.16
CA VAL A 53 5.10 13.82 -14.82
C VAL A 53 4.36 14.17 -13.54
N ALA A 54 3.06 13.87 -13.50
CA ALA A 54 2.21 13.99 -12.32
C ALA A 54 1.44 12.68 -12.10
N TRP A 55 1.38 12.26 -10.84
CA TRP A 55 0.78 11.00 -10.41
C TRP A 55 -0.52 11.26 -9.66
N PHE A 56 -1.57 10.52 -10.01
CA PHE A 56 -2.89 10.71 -9.44
C PHE A 56 -3.46 9.41 -8.87
N GLY A 57 -4.27 9.54 -7.82
CA GLY A 57 -4.85 8.40 -7.15
C GLY A 57 -6.10 8.73 -6.36
N THR A 58 -6.59 7.70 -5.67
CA THR A 58 -7.77 7.75 -4.81
C THR A 58 -7.34 7.63 -3.35
N PHE A 59 -7.86 8.48 -2.47
CA PHE A 59 -7.88 8.17 -1.04
C PHE A 59 -9.15 7.38 -0.77
N GLY A 60 -9.05 6.16 -0.23
CA GLY A 60 -10.21 5.26 -0.08
C GLY A 60 -11.24 5.77 0.93
N GLY A 61 -10.78 6.56 1.91
CA GLY A 61 -11.58 7.09 3.01
C GLY A 61 -12.21 5.98 3.88
N GLY A 62 -13.01 6.37 4.88
CA GLY A 62 -13.73 5.38 5.70
C GLY A 62 -14.53 6.01 6.84
N ASN A 63 -15.58 5.29 7.28
CA ASN A 63 -16.33 5.63 8.48
C ASN A 63 -16.46 4.39 9.41
N PRO A 64 -15.71 4.32 10.53
CA PRO A 64 -14.71 5.31 10.96
C PRO A 64 -13.50 5.39 10.02
N PRO A 65 -12.69 6.47 10.08
CA PRO A 65 -11.45 6.58 9.29
C PRO A 65 -10.59 5.32 9.42
N MET A 66 -10.05 4.85 8.30
CA MET A 66 -9.38 3.55 8.24
C MET A 66 -8.12 3.45 9.12
N GLY A 67 -7.57 4.57 9.59
CA GLY A 67 -6.36 4.63 10.41
C GLY A 67 -5.25 5.39 9.68
N PRO A 68 -3.98 5.27 10.11
CA PRO A 68 -2.88 5.96 9.45
C PRO A 68 -2.84 5.67 7.95
N PRO A 69 -2.44 6.65 7.14
CA PRO A 69 -2.27 6.46 5.72
C PRO A 69 -0.98 5.73 5.37
N SER A 70 -0.95 5.04 4.23
CA SER A 70 0.29 4.48 3.72
C SER A 70 1.30 5.57 3.38
N VAL A 71 2.58 5.28 3.63
CA VAL A 71 3.71 6.12 3.24
C VAL A 71 4.27 5.59 1.93
N VAL A 72 4.35 6.48 0.94
CA VAL A 72 4.72 6.13 -0.44
C VAL A 72 5.82 7.08 -0.90
N ASP A 73 6.83 6.53 -1.58
CA ASP A 73 7.93 7.30 -2.15
C ASP A 73 7.85 7.34 -3.67
N PHE A 74 8.14 8.51 -4.24
CA PHE A 74 8.15 8.77 -5.69
C PHE A 74 9.55 9.16 -6.11
N VAL A 75 10.20 8.35 -6.95
CA VAL A 75 11.57 8.58 -7.42
C VAL A 75 11.59 8.64 -8.94
N VAL A 76 12.15 9.71 -9.49
CA VAL A 76 12.36 9.87 -10.93
C VAL A 76 13.83 9.58 -11.25
N ASP A 77 14.07 8.76 -12.26
CA ASP A 77 15.38 8.35 -12.78
C ASP A 77 16.34 7.72 -11.75
N GLY A 78 15.78 7.20 -10.66
CA GLY A 78 16.57 6.65 -9.55
C GLY A 78 17.31 7.72 -8.74
N ASP A 79 17.02 9.00 -8.95
CA ASP A 79 17.63 10.09 -8.19
C ASP A 79 16.90 10.28 -6.84
N PRO A 80 17.50 9.93 -5.69
CA PRO A 80 16.87 10.06 -4.39
C PRO A 80 16.62 11.52 -3.98
N THR A 81 17.19 12.50 -4.66
CA THR A 81 16.88 13.93 -4.41
C THR A 81 15.52 14.33 -4.96
N THR A 82 14.97 13.55 -5.90
CA THR A 82 13.60 13.72 -6.42
C THR A 82 12.54 13.01 -5.57
N ALA A 83 12.99 12.24 -4.57
CA ALA A 83 12.16 11.49 -3.64
C ALA A 83 11.16 12.44 -2.96
N SER A 84 9.88 12.13 -3.13
CA SER A 84 8.81 12.82 -2.42
C SER A 84 7.98 11.78 -1.70
N THR A 85 7.77 12.01 -0.40
CA THR A 85 6.98 11.12 0.42
C THR A 85 5.54 11.62 0.47
N LEU A 86 4.63 10.86 -0.14
CA LEU A 86 3.21 11.03 0.12
C LEU A 86 2.86 10.30 1.41
N THR A 87 2.26 11.05 2.33
CA THR A 87 1.46 10.49 3.41
C THR A 87 0.01 10.65 2.98
N ALA A 88 -0.68 9.53 2.69
CA ALA A 88 -2.06 9.58 2.21
C ALA A 88 -2.96 10.41 3.16
N GLN A 89 -4.03 11.01 2.66
CA GLN A 89 -4.97 11.70 3.55
C GLN A 89 -5.88 10.67 4.22
N GLN A 90 -6.47 11.00 5.38
CA GLN A 90 -7.51 10.19 6.02
C GLN A 90 -8.88 10.85 5.88
N PRO A 91 -9.44 10.94 4.66
CA PRO A 91 -10.75 11.55 4.52
C PRO A 91 -11.84 10.62 5.06
N LEU A 92 -12.95 11.21 5.50
CA LEU A 92 -14.14 10.43 5.89
C LEU A 92 -14.80 9.74 4.69
N HIS A 93 -14.64 10.32 3.50
CA HIS A 93 -15.17 9.83 2.24
C HIS A 93 -14.04 9.69 1.22
N ALA A 94 -14.21 8.80 0.25
CA ALA A 94 -13.23 8.65 -0.82
C ALA A 94 -13.02 9.97 -1.58
N MET A 95 -11.76 10.30 -1.87
CA MET A 95 -11.36 11.46 -2.67
C MET A 95 -10.63 10.96 -3.91
N TYR A 96 -11.17 11.26 -5.08
CA TYR A 96 -10.70 10.74 -6.36
C TYR A 96 -9.85 11.77 -7.12
N SER A 97 -9.06 11.32 -8.10
CA SER A 97 -8.21 12.17 -8.94
C SER A 97 -7.32 13.12 -8.15
N GLN A 98 -6.83 12.67 -6.99
CA GLN A 98 -5.97 13.46 -6.12
C GLN A 98 -4.54 13.42 -6.63
N THR A 99 -3.88 14.58 -6.74
CA THR A 99 -2.46 14.64 -7.09
C THR A 99 -1.62 14.17 -5.91
N PHE A 100 -0.92 13.06 -6.11
CA PHE A 100 -0.02 12.47 -5.12
C PHE A 100 1.40 12.98 -5.29
N TYR A 101 1.80 13.26 -6.53
CA TYR A 101 3.12 13.74 -6.86
C TYR A 101 3.08 14.56 -8.15
N THR A 102 3.93 15.57 -8.24
CA THR A 102 4.28 16.27 -9.48
C THR A 102 5.78 16.45 -9.49
N SER A 103 6.45 16.00 -10.55
CA SER A 103 7.88 16.19 -10.68
C SER A 103 8.22 17.68 -10.82
N PRO A 104 9.41 18.12 -10.40
CA PRO A 104 10.01 19.34 -10.93
C PRO A 104 10.09 19.28 -12.47
N PRO A 105 10.37 20.42 -13.15
CA PRO A 105 10.71 20.40 -14.56
C PRO A 105 11.91 19.47 -14.81
N LEU A 106 11.76 18.55 -15.75
CA LEU A 106 12.79 17.62 -16.18
C LEU A 106 13.41 18.11 -17.50
N SER A 107 14.61 17.65 -17.80
CA SER A 107 15.17 17.80 -19.15
C SER A 107 14.27 17.11 -20.18
N THR A 108 14.34 17.50 -21.44
CA THR A 108 13.66 16.73 -22.49
C THR A 108 14.35 15.38 -22.65
N GLY A 109 13.59 14.29 -22.58
CA GLY A 109 14.09 12.95 -22.90
C GLY A 109 13.30 11.84 -22.22
N THR A 110 13.87 10.64 -22.26
CA THR A 110 13.29 9.47 -21.60
C THR A 110 13.58 9.48 -20.11
N HIS A 111 12.53 9.38 -19.32
CA HIS A 111 12.53 9.33 -17.87
C HIS A 111 11.80 8.09 -17.37
N ASN A 112 12.08 7.70 -16.14
CA ASN A 112 11.40 6.62 -15.46
C ASN A 112 10.98 7.03 -14.06
N ILE A 113 9.69 6.98 -13.76
CA ILE A 113 9.18 7.15 -12.39
C ILE A 113 8.96 5.78 -11.74
N VAL A 114 9.42 5.64 -10.50
CA VAL A 114 9.18 4.47 -9.66
C VAL A 114 8.50 4.93 -8.38
N VAL A 115 7.36 4.31 -8.08
CA VAL A 115 6.56 4.55 -6.89
C VAL A 115 6.68 3.34 -5.98
N THR A 116 7.08 3.53 -4.72
CA THR A 116 7.31 2.43 -3.76
C THR A 116 6.49 2.63 -2.50
N VAL A 117 5.76 1.60 -2.07
CA VAL A 117 5.09 1.61 -0.76
C VAL A 117 6.12 1.30 0.33
N LEU A 118 6.49 2.31 1.11
CA LEU A 118 7.49 2.19 2.19
C LEU A 118 6.88 1.60 3.46
N ASP A 119 5.73 2.13 3.86
CA ASP A 119 5.02 1.72 5.07
C ASP A 119 3.53 1.64 4.79
N ALA A 120 3.05 0.43 4.49
CA ALA A 120 1.66 0.17 4.21
C ALA A 120 0.84 0.20 5.50
N GLN A 121 -0.27 0.92 5.43
CA GLN A 121 -1.21 1.05 6.51
C GLN A 121 -2.61 0.58 6.07
N ASN A 122 -3.62 0.92 6.85
CA ASN A 122 -4.99 0.47 6.59
C ASN A 122 -5.61 1.14 5.36
N ASP A 123 -5.19 2.34 4.97
CA ASP A 123 -5.54 2.89 3.65
C ASP A 123 -4.48 2.51 2.63
N ALA A 124 -4.92 1.96 1.51
CA ALA A 124 -4.03 1.51 0.45
C ALA A 124 -3.46 2.69 -0.33
N LEU A 125 -2.33 2.46 -1.01
CA LEU A 125 -2.03 3.25 -2.20
C LEU A 125 -3.01 2.83 -3.29
N TRP A 126 -3.84 3.75 -3.78
CA TRP A 126 -4.69 3.55 -4.97
C TRP A 126 -4.20 4.43 -6.11
N PHE A 127 -3.66 3.81 -7.15
CA PHE A 127 -3.24 4.50 -8.37
C PHE A 127 -4.38 4.49 -9.38
N ASP A 128 -4.70 5.66 -9.94
CA ASP A 128 -5.80 5.88 -10.89
C ASP A 128 -5.24 6.19 -12.28
N TYR A 129 -4.44 7.24 -12.42
CA TYR A 129 -3.78 7.57 -13.68
C TYR A 129 -2.55 8.43 -13.44
N LEU A 130 -1.72 8.57 -14.47
CA LEU A 130 -0.65 9.57 -14.51
C LEU A 130 -0.83 10.51 -15.71
N GLN A 131 -0.19 11.66 -15.63
CA GLN A 131 -0.09 12.62 -16.72
C GLN A 131 1.36 12.97 -16.97
N PHE A 132 1.75 13.13 -18.23
CA PHE A 132 3.06 13.67 -18.57
C PHE A 132 2.97 14.61 -19.78
N THR A 133 3.92 15.54 -19.84
CA THR A 133 4.07 16.42 -21.01
C THR A 133 5.07 15.76 -21.96
N PRO A 134 4.64 15.27 -23.14
CA PRO A 134 5.54 14.63 -24.08
C PRO A 134 6.54 15.64 -24.65
N GLU A 135 7.69 15.14 -25.08
CA GLU A 135 8.58 15.91 -25.93
C GLU A 135 7.80 16.35 -27.18
N GLN A 136 7.85 17.64 -27.50
CA GLN A 136 7.35 18.10 -28.79
C GLN A 136 8.39 17.74 -29.84
N ASP A 137 8.09 16.75 -30.67
CA ASP A 137 8.79 16.57 -31.94
C ASP A 137 8.68 17.89 -32.71
N ARG A 138 9.79 18.63 -32.80
CA ARG A 138 9.87 19.82 -33.64
C ARG A 138 9.94 19.39 -35.10
N ASP A 139 8.85 18.85 -35.64
CA ASP A 139 8.76 18.47 -37.05
C ASP A 139 7.96 19.48 -37.90
N ASP A 140 7.73 20.69 -37.39
CA ASP A 140 7.09 21.80 -38.10
C ASP A 140 8.04 22.96 -38.41
N GLN A 141 9.24 22.66 -38.91
CA GLN A 141 9.92 23.56 -39.84
C GLN A 141 10.45 22.76 -41.02
N HIS A 142 9.60 22.59 -42.03
CA HIS A 142 9.97 22.25 -43.39
C HIS A 142 10.79 23.41 -44.01
N PRO A 143 12.13 23.30 -44.16
CA PRO A 143 12.83 24.15 -45.12
C PRO A 143 12.55 23.54 -46.49
N SER A 144 12.10 24.38 -47.42
CA SER A 144 11.94 24.05 -48.84
C SER A 144 13.00 23.07 -49.34
N ARG A 145 12.55 21.88 -49.76
CA ARG A 145 13.31 20.89 -50.53
C ARG A 145 13.97 21.59 -51.74
N SER A 146 15.25 21.88 -51.61
CA SER A 146 16.12 22.10 -52.77
C SER A 146 16.46 20.73 -53.35
N SER A 147 15.95 20.48 -54.53
CA SER A 147 16.27 19.34 -55.38
C SER A 147 17.77 19.30 -55.69
N SER A 148 18.47 18.28 -55.22
CA SER A 148 19.75 17.87 -55.78
C SER A 148 19.62 16.45 -56.33
N THR A 149 19.54 16.39 -57.65
CA THR A 149 19.80 15.22 -58.48
C THR A 149 21.22 14.71 -58.25
N SER A 150 21.38 13.41 -57.96
CA SER A 150 22.61 12.69 -58.31
C SER A 150 22.33 11.20 -58.52
N SER A 151 23.14 10.63 -59.39
CA SER A 151 22.92 9.48 -60.26
C SER A 151 23.35 8.12 -59.69
N THR A 152 22.58 7.08 -60.01
CA THR A 152 22.98 5.65 -60.13
C THR A 152 24.12 5.44 -61.14
N PRO A 153 24.70 4.22 -61.32
CA PRO A 153 24.99 3.11 -60.39
C PRO A 153 26.46 2.59 -60.54
N SER A 154 26.94 1.71 -59.66
CA SER A 154 28.02 0.77 -60.02
C SER A 154 28.03 -0.52 -59.19
N GLN A 155 28.37 -1.59 -59.89
CA GLN A 155 28.24 -3.00 -59.55
C GLN A 155 29.49 -3.59 -58.86
N SER A 156 29.34 -4.85 -58.43
CA SER A 156 30.38 -5.92 -58.38
C SER A 156 31.25 -5.94 -57.09
N ILE A 157 31.64 -7.04 -56.41
CA ILE A 157 31.83 -8.49 -56.71
C ILE A 157 31.76 -9.31 -55.37
N VAL A 158 31.35 -10.58 -55.46
CA VAL A 158 31.42 -11.77 -54.54
C VAL A 158 32.85 -12.08 -53.95
N PRO A 159 33.20 -13.15 -53.14
CA PRO A 159 32.47 -14.33 -52.57
C PRO A 159 32.86 -14.88 -51.13
N THR A 160 32.07 -15.87 -50.62
CA THR A 160 32.42 -17.18 -49.95
C THR A 160 33.16 -17.35 -48.59
N SER A 161 32.64 -18.35 -47.82
CA SER A 161 33.27 -19.27 -46.82
C SER A 161 33.29 -18.82 -45.34
N SER A 162 33.10 -19.66 -44.29
CA SER A 162 33.14 -21.13 -44.12
C SER A 162 32.40 -21.60 -42.85
N GLN A 163 32.08 -22.90 -42.85
CA GLN A 163 31.46 -23.72 -41.80
C GLN A 163 32.35 -24.05 -40.59
N ALA A 164 31.66 -24.52 -39.55
CA ALA A 164 32.02 -25.12 -38.25
C ALA A 164 33.32 -25.93 -38.10
N THR A 165 33.85 -26.02 -36.86
CA THR A 165 34.35 -27.29 -36.30
C THR A 165 34.34 -27.32 -34.75
N LEU A 166 33.94 -28.48 -34.23
CA LEU A 166 34.05 -28.97 -32.85
C LEU A 166 35.50 -29.24 -32.44
N THR A 167 35.83 -29.16 -31.14
CA THR A 167 36.86 -30.03 -30.56
C THR A 167 36.59 -30.31 -29.08
N GLN A 168 36.77 -31.58 -28.75
CA GLN A 168 36.39 -32.33 -27.56
C GLN A 168 37.67 -32.83 -26.87
N VAL A 169 37.82 -32.65 -25.53
CA VAL A 169 38.32 -33.59 -24.47
C VAL A 169 39.77 -34.16 -24.65
N PRO A 170 40.65 -34.27 -23.61
CA PRO A 170 40.39 -35.04 -22.38
C PRO A 170 40.97 -34.60 -21.00
N THR A 171 40.23 -35.08 -19.99
CA THR A 171 40.52 -35.48 -18.58
C THR A 171 41.90 -36.15 -18.37
N PRO A 172 42.41 -36.42 -17.13
CA PRO A 172 41.76 -36.37 -15.80
C PRO A 172 42.64 -35.77 -14.67
N SER A 173 42.12 -35.69 -13.42
CA SER A 173 42.78 -36.23 -12.22
C SER A 173 42.17 -35.72 -10.89
N ILE A 174 41.53 -36.65 -10.16
CA ILE A 174 41.61 -36.87 -8.70
C ILE A 174 40.91 -35.88 -7.73
N SER A 175 39.83 -36.38 -7.11
CA SER A 175 39.28 -35.97 -5.81
C SER A 175 40.23 -36.32 -4.64
N PRO A 176 40.06 -35.68 -3.46
CA PRO A 176 39.40 -36.45 -2.40
C PRO A 176 38.37 -35.67 -1.56
N ALA A 177 37.62 -36.50 -0.83
CA ALA A 177 36.39 -36.31 -0.09
C ALA A 177 36.41 -35.29 1.09
N PRO A 178 35.21 -34.86 1.55
CA PRO A 178 35.04 -34.02 2.73
C PRO A 178 35.24 -34.79 4.03
N SER A 179 35.97 -34.19 4.96
CA SER A 179 36.18 -34.69 6.31
C SER A 179 34.90 -34.59 7.16
N HIS A 180 34.38 -35.74 7.57
CA HIS A 180 33.38 -35.85 8.63
C HIS A 180 34.07 -35.62 9.98
N GLN A 181 33.74 -34.51 10.66
CA GLN A 181 34.00 -34.41 12.09
C GLN A 181 32.92 -35.19 12.84
N SER A 182 33.33 -36.26 13.49
CA SER A 182 32.56 -37.01 14.47
C SER A 182 32.32 -36.15 15.71
N LEU A 183 31.11 -35.63 15.86
CA LEU A 183 30.62 -35.13 17.14
C LEU A 183 29.74 -36.22 17.77
N SER A 184 30.02 -36.49 19.04
CA SER A 184 29.51 -37.62 19.81
C SER A 184 27.99 -37.62 19.91
N LEU A 185 27.39 -38.78 19.70
CA LEU A 185 25.97 -39.07 19.97
C LEU A 185 25.70 -39.10 21.48
N GLY A 186 25.67 -37.93 22.10
CA GLY A 186 25.26 -37.74 23.48
C GLY A 186 24.74 -36.31 23.67
N ILE A 187 23.48 -36.18 24.09
CA ILE A 187 22.73 -34.94 24.38
C ILE A 187 21.95 -34.38 23.17
N ILE A 188 20.92 -35.12 22.74
CA ILE A 188 19.65 -34.52 22.30
C ILE A 188 18.61 -35.06 23.26
N LEU A 189 18.13 -34.20 24.16
CA LEU A 189 16.80 -34.21 24.78
C LEU A 189 16.76 -33.04 25.79
N LEU A 190 15.73 -32.19 25.69
CA LEU A 190 15.38 -31.02 26.54
C LEU A 190 15.72 -29.61 26.02
N ALA A 191 15.33 -29.25 24.78
CA ALA A 191 15.26 -27.83 24.38
C ALA A 191 14.12 -27.48 23.40
N ALA A 192 13.06 -28.29 23.28
CA ALA A 192 11.95 -28.04 22.34
C ALA A 192 10.64 -27.57 23.01
N ILE A 193 10.52 -27.68 24.34
CA ILE A 193 9.27 -27.35 25.05
C ILE A 193 9.29 -25.90 25.61
N THR A 194 10.48 -25.34 25.89
CA THR A 194 10.60 -24.00 26.46
C THR A 194 10.34 -22.88 25.45
N SER A 195 10.59 -23.11 24.15
CA SER A 195 10.35 -22.11 23.10
C SER A 195 8.86 -21.91 22.81
N SER A 196 8.04 -22.96 22.87
CA SER A 196 6.60 -22.84 22.67
C SER A 196 5.91 -22.13 23.84
N ALA A 197 6.28 -22.45 25.09
CA ALA A 197 5.70 -21.82 26.26
C ALA A 197 6.08 -20.33 26.36
N THR A 198 7.33 -19.99 26.03
CA THR A 198 7.80 -18.59 26.00
C THR A 198 7.16 -17.79 24.86
N LEU A 199 6.99 -18.38 23.68
CA LEU A 199 6.29 -17.72 22.57
C LEU A 199 4.82 -17.47 22.91
N LEU A 200 4.13 -18.44 23.51
CA LEU A 200 2.75 -18.27 23.97
C LEU A 200 2.62 -17.19 25.07
N LEU A 201 3.58 -17.15 26.00
CA LEU A 201 3.63 -16.12 27.03
C LEU A 201 3.85 -14.72 26.43
N LEU A 202 4.75 -14.58 25.45
CA LEU A 202 5.01 -13.31 24.76
C LEU A 202 3.79 -12.84 23.96
N VAL A 203 3.09 -13.75 23.27
CA VAL A 203 1.85 -13.44 22.55
C VAL A 203 0.74 -13.03 23.54
N ALA A 204 0.60 -13.73 24.67
CA ALA A 204 -0.38 -13.36 25.70
C ALA A 204 -0.09 -11.99 26.32
N VAL A 205 1.18 -11.69 26.62
CA VAL A 205 1.62 -10.38 27.11
C VAL A 205 1.36 -9.30 26.06
N PHE A 206 1.65 -9.57 24.78
CA PHE A 206 1.41 -8.62 23.68
C PHE A 206 -0.09 -8.33 23.50
N VAL A 207 -0.94 -9.35 23.51
CA VAL A 207 -2.40 -9.20 23.41
C VAL A 207 -2.95 -8.48 24.64
N PHE A 208 -2.48 -8.83 25.84
CA PHE A 208 -2.86 -8.13 27.07
C PHE A 208 -2.40 -6.67 27.06
N TRP A 209 -1.20 -6.39 26.57
CA TRP A 209 -0.68 -5.03 26.43
C TRP A 209 -1.48 -4.22 25.41
N ARG A 210 -1.83 -4.80 24.25
CA ARG A 210 -2.73 -4.18 23.26
C ARG A 210 -4.12 -3.91 23.82
N ARG A 211 -4.71 -4.88 24.53
CA ARG A 211 -6.02 -4.71 25.20
C ARG A 211 -5.96 -3.63 26.28
N ARG A 212 -4.91 -3.60 27.09
CA ARG A 212 -4.72 -2.59 28.14
C ARG A 212 -4.42 -1.21 27.56
N GLN A 213 -3.71 -1.12 26.44
CA GLN A 213 -3.43 0.15 25.76
C GLN A 213 -4.73 0.73 25.16
N SER A 214 -5.63 -0.11 24.64
CA SER A 214 -6.98 0.30 24.23
C SER A 214 -7.77 0.94 25.39
N LEU A 215 -7.67 0.38 26.60
CA LEU A 215 -8.31 0.96 27.80
C LEU A 215 -7.62 2.23 28.32
N ARG A 216 -6.30 2.36 28.14
CA ARG A 216 -5.57 3.59 28.51
C ARG A 216 -5.96 4.77 27.61
N ARG A 217 -6.14 4.53 26.30
CA ARG A 217 -6.64 5.57 25.37
C ARG A 217 -8.00 6.12 25.79
N ARG A 218 -8.91 5.27 26.28
CA ARG A 218 -10.21 5.70 26.84
C ARG A 218 -10.07 6.57 28.10
N ARG A 219 -9.12 6.25 28.99
CA ARG A 219 -8.87 7.06 30.20
C ARG A 219 -8.34 8.46 29.88
N ASP A 220 -7.51 8.58 28.85
CA ASP A 220 -6.99 9.87 28.40
C ASP A 220 -8.09 10.72 27.74
N GLU A 221 -9.04 10.08 27.03
CA GLU A 221 -10.23 10.72 26.49
C GLU A 221 -11.18 11.22 27.60
N TYR A 222 -11.42 10.44 28.66
CA TYR A 222 -12.19 10.91 29.83
C TYR A 222 -11.48 12.04 30.59
N ALA A 223 -10.15 12.00 30.70
CA ALA A 223 -9.39 13.08 31.31
C ALA A 223 -9.45 14.37 30.48
N ARG A 224 -9.38 14.26 29.13
CA ARG A 224 -9.56 15.38 28.21
C ARG A 224 -10.98 15.94 28.22
N ALA A 225 -12.00 15.09 28.22
CA ALA A 225 -13.40 15.49 28.34
C ALA A 225 -13.67 16.23 29.66
N ARG A 226 -13.06 15.78 30.77
CA ARG A 226 -13.14 16.46 32.07
C ARG A 226 -12.45 17.82 32.09
N ILE A 227 -11.32 17.98 31.38
CA ILE A 227 -10.63 19.28 31.24
C ILE A 227 -11.46 20.25 30.39
N LEU A 228 -12.08 19.75 29.31
CA LEU A 228 -12.96 20.56 28.45
C LEU A 228 -14.26 20.97 29.15
N ALA A 229 -14.86 20.07 29.94
CA ALA A 229 -16.01 20.37 30.78
C ALA A 229 -15.72 21.38 31.90
N ARG A 230 -14.45 21.52 32.32
CA ARG A 230 -14.03 22.55 33.27
C ARG A 230 -13.82 23.93 32.61
N ARG A 231 -13.65 23.97 31.29
CA ARG A 231 -13.44 25.19 30.51
C ARG A 231 -14.76 25.82 30.04
N HIS A 232 -15.81 25.03 29.88
CA HIS A 232 -17.16 25.51 29.61
C HIS A 232 -18.00 25.35 30.88
N GLY A 233 -18.27 26.47 31.56
CA GLY A 233 -19.10 26.52 32.76
C GLY A 233 -20.53 26.00 32.55
N PRO A 234 -21.35 25.92 33.62
CA PRO A 234 -22.62 25.21 33.64
C PRO A 234 -23.72 25.99 32.91
N ALA A 235 -23.67 26.00 31.58
CA ALA A 235 -24.74 26.49 30.72
C ALA A 235 -24.92 25.46 29.61
N GLY A 236 -25.61 24.37 29.93
CA GLY A 236 -25.87 23.29 28.98
C GLY A 236 -26.35 21.99 29.63
N VAL A 237 -27.00 22.06 30.78
CA VAL A 237 -27.62 20.89 31.41
C VAL A 237 -29.06 20.78 30.91
N HIS A 238 -29.23 20.40 29.65
CA HIS A 238 -30.54 19.94 29.17
C HIS A 238 -30.49 18.71 28.28
N ASN A 239 -29.35 18.02 28.19
CA ASN A 239 -29.27 16.86 27.32
C ASN A 239 -28.30 15.76 27.76
N MET A 240 -28.33 15.41 29.05
CA MET A 240 -27.57 14.24 29.53
C MET A 240 -28.18 12.90 29.09
N GLN A 241 -29.46 12.85 28.68
CA GLN A 241 -30.08 11.62 28.17
C GLN A 241 -29.60 11.28 26.74
N GLU A 242 -29.29 12.27 25.90
CA GLU A 242 -28.86 12.04 24.52
C GLU A 242 -27.37 11.64 24.42
N LEU A 243 -26.53 12.10 25.36
CA LEU A 243 -25.11 11.68 25.44
C LEU A 243 -24.93 10.25 26.00
N ALA A 244 -25.87 9.76 26.81
CA ALA A 244 -25.86 8.37 27.28
C ALA A 244 -26.26 7.38 26.16
N ALA A 245 -27.13 7.80 25.23
CA ALA A 245 -27.54 7.00 24.07
C ALA A 245 -26.42 6.89 23.02
N ALA A 246 -25.62 7.94 22.81
CA ALA A 246 -24.50 7.94 21.86
C ALA A 246 -23.30 7.06 22.31
N ALA A 247 -23.22 6.68 23.59
CA ALA A 247 -22.15 5.87 24.14
C ALA A 247 -22.41 4.35 24.12
N GLY A 248 -23.56 3.89 23.60
CA GLY A 248 -23.83 2.46 23.41
C GLY A 248 -23.75 1.61 24.68
N VAL A 249 -24.27 2.12 25.80
CA VAL A 249 -24.43 1.35 27.05
C VAL A 249 -25.90 1.33 27.43
N LEU A 250 -26.67 0.48 26.75
CA LEU A 250 -27.90 -0.08 27.28
C LEU A 250 -28.04 -1.51 26.75
N GLU A 251 -27.41 -2.45 27.44
CA GLU A 251 -27.91 -3.82 27.54
C GLU A 251 -27.72 -4.27 29.00
N GLN A 252 -28.86 -4.33 29.68
CA GLN A 252 -29.22 -5.17 30.82
C GLN A 252 -28.37 -5.09 32.09
N GLY A 253 -28.84 -4.27 33.03
CA GLY A 253 -28.56 -4.46 34.45
C GLY A 253 -29.38 -5.64 35.00
N PRO A 254 -28.83 -6.44 35.94
CA PRO A 254 -29.55 -7.56 36.53
C PRO A 254 -30.65 -7.02 37.45
N GLY A 255 -31.90 -7.34 37.11
CA GLY A 255 -33.05 -7.10 37.96
C GLY A 255 -32.87 -7.82 39.29
N LYS A 256 -32.91 -7.04 40.36
CA LYS A 256 -33.18 -7.52 41.71
C LYS A 256 -34.66 -7.91 41.77
N GLU A 257 -34.94 -9.20 41.86
CA GLU A 257 -36.20 -9.67 42.47
C GLU A 257 -35.83 -10.59 43.62
N ALA A 258 -35.86 -10.02 44.81
CA ALA A 258 -36.05 -10.75 46.04
C ALA A 258 -37.21 -10.10 46.77
N GLU A 259 -38.12 -10.96 47.22
CA GLU A 259 -39.00 -10.77 48.38
C GLU A 259 -40.34 -10.06 48.15
N LYS A 260 -41.37 -10.87 47.87
CA LYS A 260 -42.58 -10.83 48.70
C LYS A 260 -43.23 -12.22 48.84
N GLU A 261 -43.16 -12.69 50.08
CA GLU A 261 -43.80 -13.86 50.68
C GLU A 261 -45.34 -13.72 50.75
N THR A 262 -46.02 -14.83 51.12
CA THR A 262 -47.44 -15.01 51.53
C THR A 262 -48.45 -15.21 50.38
N ASP A 263 -49.37 -16.18 50.35
CA ASP A 263 -49.76 -17.29 51.23
C ASP A 263 -50.83 -18.15 50.48
N THR A 264 -50.95 -19.43 50.88
CA THR A 264 -52.16 -20.29 50.96
C THR A 264 -52.83 -21.01 49.75
N VAL A 265 -53.17 -22.28 50.05
CA VAL A 265 -54.23 -23.23 49.56
C VAL A 265 -53.92 -24.02 48.28
N GLU A 266 -53.53 -25.30 48.34
CA GLU A 266 -54.28 -26.56 48.62
C GLU A 266 -55.24 -27.02 47.50
N HIS A 267 -55.28 -28.36 47.30
CA HIS A 267 -56.02 -29.19 46.31
C HIS A 267 -55.33 -29.40 44.95
N GLY A 268 -55.07 -30.62 44.46
CA GLY A 268 -55.41 -31.96 44.91
C GLY A 268 -54.79 -32.99 43.95
N GLN A 269 -54.50 -34.18 44.48
CA GLN A 269 -53.95 -35.34 43.77
C GLN A 269 -54.98 -36.03 42.87
N ALA A 270 -54.45 -36.74 41.86
CA ALA A 270 -54.93 -38.00 41.27
C ALA A 270 -56.26 -37.93 40.50
N LEU A 271 -56.45 -38.57 39.33
CA LEU A 271 -55.91 -39.77 38.72
C LEU A 271 -55.79 -39.58 37.20
#